data_AF-A0A330MHN9-F1
#
_entry.id   AF-A0A330MHN9-F1
#
_cell.length_a   1.000
_cell.length_b   1.000
_cell.length_c   1.000
_cell.angle_alpha   90.00
_cell.angle_beta   90.00
_cell.angle_gamma   90.00
#
_symmetry.space_group_name_H-M   'P 1'
#
loop_
_entity.id
_entity.type
_entity.pdbx_description
1 polymer ?
#
loop_
_entity_poly.entity_id
_entity_poly.type
_entity_poly.pdbx_seq_one_letter_code
_entity_poly.pdbx_strand_id
1 'polypeptide(L)'
;MKKITFIASLLFYTISFSQIHINEVDVDQTGTDVSEFVEILSDSPNFSLEGYIVVFYNGSDDESYKRVDLTGYVTDSEGFFIIGSSATPGVDISIGTSNTIQNGPDAIAIYQDEVSNFPNGTPVTNVNLIDAIVYGTNDDDDPELLAGLDQTVQYDEDLNGNKDTESIQSDGAGGFCVIAPTLRATNACILSVGESKADVFKIYPNPASNGYLYINSKLSGVKNVSIFDVLGKQVLKTVLNGDRLDVSSLKSGVYILKIEQERTSSTKKMVLK
;
A
#
# COMPACT_ATOMS: atom_id res chain seq x y z
N MET A 1 12.24 44.45 -35.68
CA MET A 1 10.98 43.82 -35.20
C MET A 1 11.38 42.71 -34.22
N LYS A 2 11.11 42.88 -32.92
CA LYS A 2 11.49 41.87 -31.90
C LYS A 2 10.42 40.78 -31.88
N LYS A 3 10.82 39.53 -32.16
CA LYS A 3 9.94 38.36 -32.07
C LYS A 3 9.84 37.98 -30.58
N ILE A 4 8.66 38.14 -30.00
CA ILE A 4 8.35 37.66 -28.65
C ILE A 4 7.77 36.25 -28.83
N THR A 5 8.55 35.24 -28.46
CA THR A 5 8.09 33.85 -28.47
C THR A 5 7.40 33.59 -27.13
N PHE A 6 6.08 33.39 -27.17
CA PHE A 6 5.28 33.01 -26.01
C PHE A 6 5.40 31.49 -25.81
N ILE A 7 6.07 31.05 -24.75
CA ILE A 7 6.11 29.64 -24.36
C ILE A 7 4.93 29.42 -23.42
N ALA A 8 3.88 28.76 -23.92
CA ALA A 8 2.79 28.27 -23.08
C ALA A 8 3.28 27.02 -22.34
N SER A 9 3.46 27.11 -21.02
CA SER A 9 3.70 25.93 -20.19
C SER A 9 2.38 25.17 -20.04
N LEU A 10 2.29 24.01 -20.67
CA LEU A 10 1.18 23.08 -20.45
C LEU A 10 1.37 22.46 -19.05
N LEU A 11 0.52 22.85 -18.08
CA LEU A 11 0.40 22.13 -16.81
C LEU A 11 -0.40 20.85 -17.08
N PHE A 12 0.29 19.71 -17.05
CA PHE A 12 -0.37 18.41 -17.01
C PHE A 12 -0.86 18.18 -15.57
N TYR A 13 -2.17 18.33 -15.36
CA TYR A 13 -2.81 17.79 -14.17
C TYR A 13 -3.03 16.30 -14.39
N THR A 14 -2.33 15.47 -13.62
CA THR A 14 -2.69 14.06 -13.48
C THR A 14 -3.95 13.99 -12.63
N ILE A 15 -5.07 13.64 -13.25
CA ILE A 15 -6.28 13.26 -12.52
C ILE A 15 -6.04 11.82 -12.06
N SER A 16 -5.81 11.62 -10.77
CA SER A 16 -5.88 10.30 -10.15
C SER A 16 -7.33 10.09 -9.72
N PHE A 17 -7.96 9.01 -10.16
CA PHE A 17 -9.22 8.57 -9.58
C PHE A 17 -8.89 7.86 -8.26
N SER A 18 -9.67 8.13 -7.21
CA SER A 18 -9.62 7.34 -5.97
C SER A 18 -10.04 5.92 -6.32
N GLN A 19 -9.27 4.94 -5.87
CA GLN A 19 -9.56 3.53 -6.05
C GLN A 19 -9.87 2.87 -4.69
N ILE A 20 -10.20 1.58 -4.77
CA ILE A 20 -10.32 0.67 -3.64
C ILE A 20 -9.33 -0.47 -3.83
N HIS A 21 -8.84 -1.03 -2.74
CA HIS A 21 -7.88 -2.12 -2.73
C HIS A 21 -8.20 -3.08 -1.58
N ILE A 22 -7.72 -4.32 -1.71
CA ILE A 22 -7.77 -5.33 -0.66
C ILE A 22 -6.79 -4.91 0.43
N ASN A 23 -7.31 -4.68 1.63
CA ASN A 23 -6.54 -4.22 2.78
C ASN A 23 -6.06 -5.38 3.66
N GLU A 24 -6.95 -6.32 3.95
CA GLU A 24 -6.70 -7.42 4.88
C GLU A 24 -7.60 -8.61 4.55
N VAL A 25 -7.07 -9.83 4.69
CA VAL A 25 -7.78 -11.08 4.45
C VAL A 25 -7.47 -12.07 5.58
N ASP A 26 -8.49 -12.73 6.10
CA ASP A 26 -8.39 -13.83 7.07
C ASP A 26 -9.32 -14.96 6.61
N VAL A 27 -8.78 -16.14 6.33
CA VAL A 27 -9.55 -17.26 5.76
C VAL A 27 -9.55 -18.52 6.62
N ASP A 28 -8.75 -18.60 7.68
CA ASP A 28 -8.61 -19.78 8.52
C ASP A 28 -8.64 -19.39 10.01
N GLN A 29 -9.47 -20.07 10.81
CA GLN A 29 -9.54 -19.87 12.26
C GLN A 29 -9.45 -21.19 13.01
N THR A 30 -9.10 -21.12 14.31
CA THR A 30 -9.13 -22.32 15.16
C THR A 30 -10.50 -23.03 15.12
N GLY A 31 -10.50 -24.22 14.52
CA GLY A 31 -11.64 -25.13 14.54
C GLY A 31 -12.56 -24.96 13.34
N THR A 32 -13.67 -24.24 13.52
CA THR A 32 -14.60 -23.94 12.42
C THR A 32 -14.45 -22.48 12.08
N ASP A 33 -14.26 -22.21 10.80
CA ASP A 33 -14.08 -20.86 10.30
C ASP A 33 -15.43 -20.13 10.41
N VAL A 34 -15.51 -19.14 11.28
CA VAL A 34 -16.73 -18.38 11.58
C VAL A 34 -16.50 -16.88 11.48
N SER A 35 -15.26 -16.47 11.27
CA SER A 35 -14.85 -15.07 11.24
C SER A 35 -14.07 -14.71 9.98
N GLU A 36 -14.10 -15.54 8.92
CA GLU A 36 -13.37 -15.21 7.69
C GLU A 36 -13.84 -13.88 7.12
N PHE A 37 -12.91 -13.12 6.55
CA PHE A 37 -13.23 -11.85 5.94
C PHE A 37 -12.25 -11.43 4.85
N VAL A 38 -12.73 -10.51 4.02
CA VAL A 38 -11.92 -9.58 3.25
C VAL A 38 -12.32 -8.16 3.65
N GLU A 39 -11.33 -7.36 4.01
CA GLU A 39 -11.46 -5.94 4.25
C GLU A 39 -10.92 -5.18 3.04
N ILE A 40 -11.69 -4.19 2.60
CA ILE A 40 -11.36 -3.28 1.52
C ILE A 40 -11.06 -1.91 2.13
N LEU A 41 -10.04 -1.24 1.61
CA LEU A 41 -9.74 0.15 1.92
C LEU A 41 -9.86 1.00 0.66
N SER A 42 -10.45 2.18 0.83
CA SER A 42 -10.58 3.21 -0.21
C SER A 42 -9.59 4.35 0.01
N ASP A 43 -9.08 4.96 -1.06
CA ASP A 43 -8.15 6.10 -0.93
C ASP A 43 -8.81 7.35 -0.32
N SER A 44 -10.15 7.39 -0.32
CA SER A 44 -10.95 8.51 0.18
C SER A 44 -12.05 7.99 1.11
N PRO A 45 -12.31 8.63 2.26
CA PRO A 45 -13.43 8.30 3.11
C PRO A 45 -14.80 8.35 2.40
N ASN A 46 -15.75 7.55 2.87
CA ASN A 46 -17.12 7.50 2.34
C ASN A 46 -17.17 7.29 0.82
N PHE A 47 -16.26 6.48 0.30
CA PHE A 47 -16.15 6.17 -1.12
C PHE A 47 -17.34 5.33 -1.58
N SER A 48 -17.93 5.70 -2.70
CA SER A 48 -19.04 4.96 -3.31
C SER A 48 -18.54 3.68 -3.96
N LEU A 49 -19.07 2.53 -3.53
CA LEU A 49 -18.76 1.22 -4.10
C LEU A 49 -19.66 0.82 -5.27
N GLU A 50 -20.42 1.79 -5.79
CA GLU A 50 -21.24 1.63 -6.99
C GLU A 50 -20.44 1.11 -8.19
N GLY A 51 -20.93 0.02 -8.80
CA GLY A 51 -20.31 -0.60 -9.96
C GLY A 51 -19.08 -1.46 -9.65
N TYR A 52 -18.82 -1.76 -8.38
CA TYR A 52 -17.78 -2.69 -7.97
C TYR A 52 -18.38 -4.02 -7.48
N ILE A 53 -17.64 -5.10 -7.70
CA ILE A 53 -17.95 -6.43 -7.19
C ILE A 53 -16.69 -7.07 -6.59
N VAL A 54 -16.88 -7.98 -5.64
CA VAL A 54 -15.83 -8.88 -5.14
C VAL A 54 -16.13 -10.29 -5.62
N VAL A 55 -15.14 -10.97 -6.16
CA VAL A 55 -15.23 -12.33 -6.69
C VAL A 55 -14.18 -13.20 -6.01
N PHE A 56 -14.58 -14.41 -5.63
CA PHE A 56 -13.76 -15.41 -4.97
C PHE A 56 -13.56 -16.59 -5.91
N TYR A 57 -12.32 -17.02 -6.09
CA TYR A 57 -11.89 -18.08 -7.03
C TYR A 57 -11.30 -19.27 -6.28
N ASN A 58 -11.58 -20.47 -6.79
CA ASN A 58 -11.06 -21.72 -6.24
C ASN A 58 -9.80 -22.14 -7.01
N GLY A 59 -8.68 -22.40 -6.34
CA GLY A 59 -7.43 -22.84 -7.03
C GLY A 59 -7.43 -24.29 -7.50
N SER A 60 -8.47 -25.08 -7.19
CA SER A 60 -8.61 -26.42 -7.76
C SER A 60 -9.07 -26.41 -9.22
N ASP A 61 -9.77 -25.35 -9.65
CA ASP A 61 -10.34 -25.24 -11.00
C ASP A 61 -10.21 -23.87 -11.66
N ASP A 62 -9.59 -22.89 -10.99
CA ASP A 62 -9.42 -21.50 -11.45
C ASP A 62 -10.74 -20.78 -11.77
N GLU A 63 -11.85 -21.23 -11.16
CA GLU A 63 -13.18 -20.71 -11.42
C GLU A 63 -13.79 -20.00 -10.18
N SER A 64 -14.62 -18.99 -10.44
CA SER A 64 -15.28 -18.24 -9.38
C SER A 64 -16.30 -19.11 -8.66
N TYR A 65 -16.27 -19.20 -7.33
CA TYR A 65 -17.27 -19.92 -6.54
C TYR A 65 -18.24 -18.99 -5.79
N LYS A 66 -17.89 -17.71 -5.66
CA LYS A 66 -18.72 -16.70 -4.99
C LYS A 66 -18.47 -15.32 -5.57
N ARG A 67 -19.50 -14.48 -5.50
CA ARG A 67 -19.43 -13.06 -5.83
C ARG A 67 -20.35 -12.23 -4.95
N VAL A 68 -19.95 -10.99 -4.68
CA VAL A 68 -20.66 -10.01 -3.87
C VAL A 68 -20.77 -8.71 -4.65
N ASP A 69 -22.00 -8.23 -4.82
CA ASP A 69 -22.30 -6.95 -5.45
C ASP A 69 -22.21 -5.82 -4.41
N LEU A 70 -21.42 -4.79 -4.69
CA LEU A 70 -21.21 -3.65 -3.79
C LEU A 70 -22.08 -2.44 -4.15
N THR A 71 -22.96 -2.57 -5.14
CA THR A 71 -23.92 -1.54 -5.54
C THR A 71 -24.74 -1.02 -4.35
N GLY A 72 -24.80 0.31 -4.21
CA GLY A 72 -25.49 0.98 -3.11
C GLY A 72 -24.74 1.03 -1.78
N TYR A 73 -23.53 0.48 -1.68
CA TYR A 73 -22.69 0.57 -0.48
C TYR A 73 -21.67 1.72 -0.58
N VAL A 74 -21.21 2.15 0.59
CA VAL A 74 -20.12 3.12 0.75
C VAL A 74 -19.14 2.62 1.80
N THR A 75 -17.86 2.94 1.65
CA THR A 75 -16.87 2.74 2.73
C THR A 75 -17.18 3.65 3.92
N ASP A 76 -16.61 3.37 5.10
CA ASP A 76 -16.84 4.18 6.28
C ASP A 76 -16.08 5.53 6.27
N SER A 77 -16.11 6.26 7.39
CA SER A 77 -15.45 7.56 7.52
C SER A 77 -13.93 7.51 7.53
N GLU A 78 -13.34 6.32 7.70
CA GLU A 78 -11.90 6.08 7.60
C GLU A 78 -11.52 5.34 6.31
N GLY A 79 -12.52 4.92 5.53
CA GLY A 79 -12.36 4.31 4.21
C GLY A 79 -12.46 2.78 4.19
N PHE A 80 -12.79 2.13 5.31
CA PHE A 80 -12.86 0.66 5.43
C PHE A 80 -14.23 0.10 5.03
N PHE A 81 -14.24 -1.13 4.53
CA PHE A 81 -15.43 -1.92 4.24
C PHE A 81 -15.17 -3.42 4.37
N ILE A 82 -16.00 -4.15 5.11
CA ILE A 82 -15.76 -5.56 5.46
C ILE A 82 -16.83 -6.47 4.85
N ILE A 83 -16.38 -7.50 4.13
CA ILE A 83 -17.20 -8.61 3.63
C ILE A 83 -16.72 -9.88 4.32
N GLY A 84 -17.62 -10.64 4.95
CA GLY A 84 -17.17 -11.83 5.69
C GLY A 84 -18.27 -12.65 6.33
N SER A 85 -17.86 -13.59 7.16
CA SER A 85 -18.73 -14.40 8.00
C SER A 85 -19.49 -13.52 8.99
N SER A 86 -20.71 -13.93 9.37
CA SER A 86 -21.58 -13.14 10.25
C SER A 86 -21.03 -12.86 11.65
N ALA A 87 -20.03 -13.64 12.12
CA ALA A 87 -19.39 -13.40 13.41
C ALA A 87 -18.18 -12.45 13.33
N THR A 88 -17.74 -12.08 12.12
CA THR A 88 -16.66 -11.11 11.91
C THR A 88 -17.05 -9.75 12.51
N PRO A 89 -16.26 -9.19 13.44
CA PRO A 89 -16.54 -7.90 14.04
C PRO A 89 -16.68 -6.78 13.01
N GLY A 90 -17.83 -6.08 13.02
CA GLY A 90 -18.03 -4.92 12.16
C GLY A 90 -18.25 -5.24 10.69
N VAL A 91 -18.65 -6.45 10.33
CA VAL A 91 -19.00 -6.85 8.95
C VAL A 91 -20.07 -5.93 8.34
N ASP A 92 -19.82 -5.44 7.13
CA ASP A 92 -20.78 -4.62 6.36
C ASP A 92 -21.69 -5.49 5.49
N ILE A 93 -21.13 -6.52 4.85
CA ILE A 93 -21.88 -7.54 4.10
C ILE A 93 -21.54 -8.92 4.64
N SER A 94 -22.52 -9.57 5.26
CA SER A 94 -22.39 -10.96 5.68
C SER A 94 -22.64 -11.92 4.51
N ILE A 95 -21.72 -12.86 4.31
CA ILE A 95 -21.77 -13.88 3.24
C ILE A 95 -22.03 -15.31 3.75
N GLY A 96 -22.43 -15.45 5.01
CA GLY A 96 -22.81 -16.71 5.65
C GLY A 96 -22.37 -16.78 7.11
N THR A 97 -22.53 -17.95 7.74
CA THR A 97 -22.24 -18.15 9.17
C THR A 97 -20.86 -18.75 9.46
N SER A 98 -20.34 -19.53 8.51
CA SER A 98 -19.09 -20.27 8.64
C SER A 98 -18.62 -20.78 7.28
N ASN A 99 -17.32 -21.01 7.10
CA ASN A 99 -16.71 -21.52 5.87
C ASN A 99 -17.21 -20.75 4.64
N THR A 100 -17.31 -19.43 4.78
CA THR A 100 -17.80 -18.50 3.77
C THR A 100 -16.72 -18.11 2.76
N ILE A 101 -15.45 -18.17 3.14
CA ILE A 101 -14.29 -18.03 2.27
C ILE A 101 -13.49 -19.33 2.39
N GLN A 102 -13.08 -19.90 1.26
CA GLN A 102 -12.33 -21.16 1.25
C GLN A 102 -10.87 -20.91 1.61
N ASN A 103 -10.31 -21.83 2.39
CA ASN A 103 -8.86 -21.95 2.63
C ASN A 103 -8.20 -22.34 1.30
N GLY A 104 -7.00 -21.80 1.06
CA GLY A 104 -6.36 -21.84 -0.25
C GLY A 104 -5.81 -23.20 -0.71
N PRO A 105 -5.09 -23.22 -1.86
CA PRO A 105 -4.74 -22.05 -2.65
C PRO A 105 -5.97 -21.52 -3.38
N ASP A 106 -6.28 -20.23 -3.20
CA ASP A 106 -7.49 -19.57 -3.72
C ASP A 106 -7.18 -18.09 -4.01
N ALA A 107 -8.15 -17.34 -4.55
CA ALA A 107 -7.98 -15.92 -4.77
C ALA A 107 -9.24 -15.08 -4.49
N ILE A 108 -9.02 -13.83 -4.12
CA ILE A 108 -10.05 -12.79 -4.01
C ILE A 108 -9.67 -11.65 -4.96
N ALA A 109 -10.64 -11.16 -5.72
CA ALA A 109 -10.43 -10.08 -6.67
C ALA A 109 -11.60 -9.08 -6.67
N ILE A 110 -11.27 -7.82 -6.83
CA ILE A 110 -12.19 -6.70 -6.97
C ILE A 110 -12.25 -6.34 -8.46
N TYR A 111 -13.45 -6.26 -9.00
CA TYR A 111 -13.70 -5.82 -10.38
C TYR A 111 -14.60 -4.61 -10.40
N GLN A 112 -14.43 -3.77 -11.43
CA GLN A 112 -15.41 -2.75 -11.78
C GLN A 112 -16.28 -3.29 -12.94
N ASP A 113 -17.31 -4.05 -12.59
CA ASP A 113 -18.17 -4.75 -13.54
C ASP A 113 -19.56 -5.04 -12.94
N GLU A 114 -20.48 -5.57 -13.75
CA GLU A 114 -21.77 -6.06 -13.28
C GLU A 114 -21.64 -7.47 -12.70
N VAL A 115 -22.29 -7.73 -11.56
CA VAL A 115 -22.35 -9.06 -10.93
C VAL A 115 -22.91 -10.16 -11.84
N SER A 116 -23.69 -9.77 -12.86
CA SER A 116 -24.26 -10.67 -13.87
C SER A 116 -23.20 -11.28 -14.81
N ASN A 117 -22.05 -10.62 -14.97
CA ASN A 117 -20.94 -11.08 -15.81
C ASN A 117 -20.05 -12.11 -15.12
N PHE A 118 -20.24 -12.32 -13.81
CA PHE A 118 -19.51 -13.32 -13.00
C PHE A 118 -20.47 -14.32 -12.35
N PRO A 119 -21.18 -15.17 -13.12
CA PRO A 119 -21.83 -16.35 -12.55
C PRO A 119 -20.79 -17.29 -11.92
N ASN A 120 -21.19 -18.11 -10.95
CA ASN A 120 -20.30 -19.16 -10.44
C ASN A 120 -19.85 -20.07 -11.60
N GLY A 121 -18.58 -20.48 -11.58
CA GLY A 121 -17.92 -21.16 -12.70
C GLY A 121 -17.29 -20.21 -13.74
N THR A 122 -17.17 -18.91 -13.45
CA THR A 122 -16.47 -17.98 -14.35
C THR A 122 -14.97 -18.18 -14.22
N PRO A 123 -14.23 -18.47 -15.31
CA PRO A 123 -12.78 -18.60 -15.26
C PRO A 123 -12.12 -17.30 -14.81
N VAL A 124 -10.99 -17.43 -14.10
CA VAL A 124 -10.16 -16.30 -13.68
C VAL A 124 -9.82 -15.35 -14.83
N THR A 125 -9.86 -14.04 -14.57
CA THR A 125 -9.62 -13.01 -15.59
C THR A 125 -9.08 -11.72 -15.01
N ASN A 126 -8.29 -10.98 -15.78
CA ASN A 126 -7.81 -9.63 -15.45
C ASN A 126 -8.62 -8.52 -16.13
N VAL A 127 -9.69 -8.88 -16.86
CA VAL A 127 -10.54 -7.89 -17.52
C VAL A 127 -11.34 -7.12 -16.48
N ASN A 128 -11.25 -5.79 -16.52
CA ASN A 128 -11.87 -4.87 -15.54
C ASN A 128 -11.42 -5.09 -14.08
N LEU A 129 -10.26 -5.74 -13.90
CA LEU A 129 -9.66 -5.96 -12.59
C LEU A 129 -9.20 -4.64 -11.96
N ILE A 130 -9.51 -4.47 -10.69
CA ILE A 130 -9.13 -3.31 -9.88
C ILE A 130 -8.00 -3.68 -8.92
N ASP A 131 -8.19 -4.78 -8.19
CA ASP A 131 -7.20 -5.32 -7.28
C ASP A 131 -7.44 -6.80 -7.03
N ALA A 132 -6.41 -7.54 -6.64
CA ALA A 132 -6.50 -8.96 -6.35
C ALA A 132 -5.43 -9.44 -5.37
N ILE A 133 -5.74 -10.54 -4.70
CA ILE A 133 -4.80 -11.31 -3.91
C ILE A 133 -4.99 -12.80 -4.22
N VAL A 134 -3.89 -13.51 -4.43
CA VAL A 134 -3.84 -14.98 -4.42
C VAL A 134 -3.26 -15.38 -3.07
N TYR A 135 -3.90 -16.32 -2.38
CA TYR A 135 -3.52 -16.72 -1.03
C TYR A 135 -3.52 -18.24 -0.87
N GLY A 136 -2.78 -18.72 0.13
CA GLY A 136 -2.70 -20.13 0.53
C GLY A 136 -2.79 -20.28 2.05
N THR A 137 -2.91 -21.54 2.50
CA THR A 137 -2.91 -21.93 3.91
C THR A 137 -1.94 -23.09 4.15
N ASN A 138 -0.69 -22.88 3.72
CA ASN A 138 0.40 -23.85 3.52
C ASN A 138 0.24 -24.73 2.26
N ASP A 139 -0.16 -24.10 1.16
CA ASP A 139 -0.36 -24.71 -0.15
C ASP A 139 0.74 -24.32 -1.15
N ASP A 140 0.98 -25.15 -2.16
CA ASP A 140 1.87 -24.79 -3.28
C ASP A 140 1.25 -23.61 -4.08
N ASP A 141 2.11 -22.77 -4.68
CA ASP A 141 1.67 -21.65 -5.52
C ASP A 141 0.82 -22.13 -6.72
N ASP A 142 -0.30 -21.44 -6.96
CA ASP A 142 -1.17 -21.64 -8.11
C ASP A 142 -0.77 -20.68 -9.26
N PRO A 143 -0.10 -21.17 -10.33
CA PRO A 143 0.39 -20.31 -11.40
C PRO A 143 -0.73 -19.79 -12.32
N GLU A 144 -1.85 -20.49 -12.42
CA GLU A 144 -3.00 -20.11 -13.24
C GLU A 144 -3.77 -18.94 -12.60
N LEU A 145 -4.06 -19.00 -11.29
CA LEU A 145 -4.63 -17.88 -10.55
C LEU A 145 -3.71 -16.65 -10.57
N LEU A 146 -2.40 -16.85 -10.35
CA LEU A 146 -1.42 -15.76 -10.39
C LEU A 146 -1.41 -15.07 -11.76
N ALA A 147 -1.31 -15.85 -12.84
CA ALA A 147 -1.31 -15.30 -14.19
C ALA A 147 -2.65 -14.67 -14.56
N GLY A 148 -3.77 -15.26 -14.14
CA GLY A 148 -5.12 -14.80 -14.43
C GLY A 148 -5.47 -13.46 -13.78
N LEU A 149 -4.85 -13.12 -12.65
CA LEU A 149 -5.11 -11.91 -11.86
C LEU A 149 -3.96 -10.89 -11.90
N ASP A 150 -3.02 -11.04 -12.84
CA ASP A 150 -1.80 -10.22 -12.94
C ASP A 150 -1.00 -10.15 -11.63
N GLN A 151 -1.02 -11.22 -10.84
CA GLN A 151 -0.29 -11.34 -9.59
C GLN A 151 1.03 -12.10 -9.80
N THR A 152 1.99 -11.83 -8.91
CA THR A 152 3.32 -12.49 -8.96
C THR A 152 3.69 -13.24 -7.69
N VAL A 153 2.83 -13.16 -6.67
CA VAL A 153 3.06 -13.76 -5.35
C VAL A 153 1.73 -14.31 -4.84
N GLN A 154 1.74 -15.57 -4.40
CA GLN A 154 0.69 -16.14 -3.56
C GLN A 154 1.11 -15.95 -2.10
N TYR A 155 0.26 -15.32 -1.29
CA TYR A 155 0.56 -15.05 0.12
C TYR A 155 0.03 -16.17 0.99
N ASP A 156 0.91 -16.84 1.72
CA ASP A 156 0.56 -17.93 2.60
C ASP A 156 0.15 -17.41 3.97
N GLU A 157 -1.12 -17.54 4.37
CA GLU A 157 -1.61 -17.18 5.71
C GLU A 157 -0.93 -18.01 6.81
N ASP A 158 -0.41 -19.20 6.49
CA ASP A 158 0.34 -20.04 7.43
C ASP A 158 1.85 -19.76 7.44
N LEU A 159 2.30 -18.62 6.88
CA LEU A 159 3.72 -18.28 6.78
C LEU A 159 4.47 -18.42 8.12
N ASN A 160 3.82 -18.11 9.24
CA ASN A 160 4.40 -18.20 10.59
C ASN A 160 3.97 -19.46 11.36
N GLY A 161 3.18 -20.36 10.76
CA GLY A 161 2.59 -21.54 11.41
C GLY A 161 1.46 -21.20 12.38
N ASN A 162 0.79 -20.05 12.22
CA ASN A 162 -0.26 -19.55 13.10
C ASN A 162 -1.52 -19.05 12.35
N LYS A 163 -1.82 -19.65 11.18
CA LYS A 163 -2.97 -19.24 10.34
C LYS A 163 -4.27 -19.05 11.12
N ASP A 164 -4.56 -19.91 12.09
CA ASP A 164 -5.69 -19.83 13.02
C ASP A 164 -5.94 -18.48 13.73
N THR A 165 -4.92 -17.61 13.80
CA THR A 165 -4.91 -16.37 14.59
C THR A 165 -4.27 -15.18 13.90
N GLU A 166 -3.85 -15.35 12.65
CA GLU A 166 -3.20 -14.33 11.84
C GLU A 166 -3.98 -14.11 10.54
N SER A 167 -3.70 -12.99 9.89
CA SER A 167 -4.34 -12.52 8.67
C SER A 167 -3.27 -12.02 7.72
N ILE A 168 -3.60 -12.01 6.43
CA ILE A 168 -2.78 -11.41 5.39
C ILE A 168 -3.13 -9.92 5.27
N GLN A 169 -2.22 -9.05 5.69
CA GLN A 169 -2.38 -7.59 5.69
C GLN A 169 -1.53 -6.92 4.62
N SER A 170 -2.11 -5.95 3.92
CA SER A 170 -1.40 -5.08 2.98
C SER A 170 -0.34 -4.25 3.71
N ASP A 171 0.86 -4.13 3.10
CA ASP A 171 1.96 -3.32 3.62
C ASP A 171 1.89 -1.84 3.17
N GLY A 172 0.90 -1.49 2.34
CA GLY A 172 0.71 -0.16 1.75
C GLY A 172 1.69 0.19 0.62
N ALA A 173 2.54 -0.75 0.19
CA ALA A 173 3.54 -0.59 -0.86
C ALA A 173 3.40 -1.63 -1.99
N GLY A 174 2.27 -2.33 -2.04
CA GLY A 174 1.96 -3.36 -3.04
C GLY A 174 2.44 -4.76 -2.64
N GLY A 175 2.79 -4.97 -1.37
CA GLY A 175 3.04 -6.27 -0.78
C GLY A 175 2.05 -6.59 0.34
N PHE A 176 2.18 -7.80 0.88
CA PHE A 176 1.42 -8.25 2.04
C PHE A 176 2.33 -8.99 3.01
N CYS A 177 1.81 -9.20 4.22
CA CYS A 177 2.46 -9.90 5.31
C CYS A 177 1.44 -10.48 6.27
N VAL A 178 1.89 -11.41 7.10
CA VAL A 178 1.03 -12.26 7.91
C VAL A 178 1.24 -11.94 9.37
N ILE A 179 0.20 -11.40 10.02
CA ILE A 179 0.19 -11.00 11.43
C ILE A 179 -1.25 -10.98 11.98
N ALA A 180 -1.40 -10.82 13.30
CA ALA A 180 -2.71 -10.75 13.95
C ALA A 180 -3.66 -9.69 13.35
N PRO A 181 -4.98 -9.99 13.20
CA PRO A 181 -5.94 -9.13 12.50
C PRO A 181 -6.09 -7.69 13.01
N THR A 182 -6.39 -6.76 12.11
CA THR A 182 -6.53 -5.30 12.35
C THR A 182 -7.79 -4.67 11.75
N LEU A 183 -8.93 -5.36 11.82
CA LEU A 183 -10.24 -4.86 11.35
C LEU A 183 -10.52 -3.39 11.69
N ARG A 184 -10.84 -2.60 10.65
CA ARG A 184 -11.10 -1.15 10.67
C ARG A 184 -10.01 -0.32 11.33
N ALA A 185 -8.77 -0.79 11.27
CA ALA A 185 -7.62 -0.10 11.82
C ALA A 185 -6.48 -0.12 10.81
N THR A 186 -5.46 0.69 11.09
CA THR A 186 -4.23 0.64 10.28
C THR A 186 -3.55 -0.71 10.45
N ASN A 187 -3.27 -1.38 9.34
CA ASN A 187 -2.50 -2.62 9.30
C ASN A 187 -1.21 -2.50 10.10
N ALA A 188 -0.89 -3.51 10.89
CA ALA A 188 0.28 -3.47 11.77
C ALA A 188 1.59 -3.72 11.01
N CYS A 189 1.51 -4.21 9.77
CA CYS A 189 2.65 -4.50 8.92
C CYS A 189 2.88 -3.47 7.80
N ILE A 190 2.27 -2.29 7.89
CA ILE A 190 2.64 -1.18 7.02
C ILE A 190 4.16 -0.97 7.03
N LEU A 191 4.75 -0.71 5.85
CA LEU A 191 6.09 -0.15 5.77
C LEU A 191 6.05 1.22 6.44
N SER A 192 6.32 1.22 7.74
CA SER A 192 6.15 2.36 8.61
C SER A 192 6.81 3.61 8.03
N VAL A 193 5.98 4.55 7.57
CA VAL A 193 6.29 5.98 7.62
C VAL A 193 5.78 6.50 8.97
N GLY A 194 6.23 5.90 10.08
CA GLY A 194 5.78 6.30 11.41
C GLY A 194 6.18 5.33 12.52
N GLU A 195 7.37 5.56 13.09
CA GLU A 195 7.90 4.98 14.34
C GLU A 195 8.70 3.67 14.28
N SER A 196 9.82 3.71 13.57
CA SER A 196 11.12 3.49 14.22
C SER A 196 12.21 4.34 13.55
N LYS A 197 12.42 5.57 14.05
CA LYS A 197 13.61 6.37 13.70
C LYS A 197 14.86 5.74 14.33
N ALA A 198 15.36 4.66 13.72
CA ALA A 198 16.78 4.63 13.50
C ALA A 198 17.06 5.75 12.51
N ASP A 199 17.59 6.89 12.98
CA ASP A 199 18.00 7.98 12.11
C ASP A 199 19.06 7.46 11.11
N VAL A 200 18.59 7.01 9.93
CA VAL A 200 19.43 6.43 8.87
C VAL A 200 20.51 7.42 8.46
N PHE A 201 20.19 8.71 8.53
CA PHE A 201 21.11 9.82 8.31
C PHE A 201 21.34 10.59 9.62
N LYS A 202 22.59 10.63 10.08
CA LYS A 202 23.01 11.51 11.18
C LYS A 202 23.60 12.78 10.60
N ILE A 203 23.10 13.93 11.07
CA ILE A 203 23.47 15.25 10.56
C ILE A 203 24.12 16.06 11.66
N TYR A 204 25.37 16.48 11.46
CA TYR A 204 26.09 17.28 12.45
C TYR A 204 27.21 18.13 11.82
N PRO A 205 27.58 19.27 12.41
CA PRO A 205 26.85 19.92 13.50
C PRO A 205 25.52 20.50 12.98
N ASN A 206 24.50 20.47 13.82
CA ASN A 206 23.25 21.19 13.60
C ASN A 206 22.86 21.85 14.94
N PRO A 207 22.96 23.18 15.10
CA PRO A 207 23.26 24.17 14.06
C PRO A 207 24.69 24.14 13.52
N ALA A 208 24.87 24.40 12.21
CA ALA A 208 26.19 24.51 11.58
C ALA A 208 26.67 25.96 11.51
N SER A 209 27.94 26.20 11.87
CA SER A 209 28.56 27.54 11.92
C SER A 209 29.78 27.70 11.01
N ASN A 210 30.29 26.61 10.44
CA ASN A 210 31.59 26.61 9.74
C ASN A 210 31.43 26.44 8.22
N GLY A 211 30.24 26.71 7.67
CA GLY A 211 29.97 26.55 6.24
C GLY A 211 29.95 25.10 5.74
N TYR A 212 29.95 24.10 6.62
CA TYR A 212 29.79 22.70 6.26
C TYR A 212 29.04 21.92 7.35
N LEU A 213 28.48 20.78 6.95
CA LEU A 213 27.93 19.75 7.83
C LEU A 213 28.27 18.36 7.30
N TYR A 214 28.15 17.37 8.16
CA TYR A 214 28.33 15.96 7.85
C TYR A 214 26.97 15.27 7.81
N ILE A 215 26.80 14.40 6.81
CA ILE A 215 25.67 13.50 6.63
C ILE A 215 26.21 12.07 6.61
N ASN A 216 26.26 11.42 7.78
CA ASN A 216 26.64 10.01 7.84
C ASN A 216 25.41 9.13 7.63
N SER A 217 25.59 8.02 6.91
CA SER A 217 24.62 6.93 6.81
C SER A 217 25.35 5.58 6.94
N LYS A 218 24.61 4.52 7.30
CA LYS A 218 25.12 3.13 7.25
C LYS A 218 25.13 2.55 5.83
N LEU A 219 24.63 3.31 4.85
CA LEU A 219 24.46 2.89 3.46
C LEU A 219 25.70 3.29 2.65
N SER A 220 26.12 2.41 1.74
CA SER A 220 27.15 2.69 0.74
C SER A 220 26.56 3.47 -0.45
N GLY A 221 27.38 4.20 -1.21
CA GLY A 221 26.93 4.92 -2.40
C GLY A 221 26.87 6.45 -2.23
N VAL A 222 26.39 7.12 -3.27
CA VAL A 222 26.29 8.59 -3.33
C VAL A 222 25.01 9.08 -2.68
N LYS A 223 25.05 10.25 -2.05
CA LYS A 223 23.88 10.90 -1.44
C LYS A 223 23.39 12.02 -2.34
N ASN A 224 22.16 11.95 -2.79
CA ASN A 224 21.48 13.06 -3.45
C ASN A 224 20.94 14.00 -2.39
N VAL A 225 21.42 15.23 -2.37
CA VAL A 225 21.08 16.22 -1.34
C VAL A 225 20.39 17.41 -1.97
N SER A 226 19.22 17.76 -1.44
CA SER A 226 18.48 18.98 -1.80
C SER A 226 18.19 19.81 -0.56
N ILE A 227 18.42 21.11 -0.63
CA ILE A 227 18.14 22.07 0.45
C ILE A 227 17.08 23.04 -0.02
N PHE A 228 16.08 23.25 0.82
CA PHE A 228 14.97 24.17 0.60
C PHE A 228 14.94 25.23 1.68
N ASP A 229 14.56 26.45 1.33
CA ASP A 229 14.22 27.47 2.32
C ASP A 229 12.85 27.19 2.98
N VAL A 230 12.46 28.00 3.96
CA VAL A 230 11.18 27.84 4.69
C VAL A 230 9.94 28.04 3.82
N LEU A 231 10.08 28.60 2.61
CA LEU A 231 9.01 28.76 1.63
C LEU A 231 8.96 27.59 0.62
N GLY A 232 9.82 26.58 0.80
CA GLY A 232 9.89 25.41 -0.07
C GLY A 232 10.68 25.63 -1.36
N LYS A 233 11.34 26.79 -1.54
CA LYS A 233 12.18 27.01 -2.72
C LYS A 233 13.49 26.25 -2.57
N GLN A 234 13.83 25.44 -3.57
CA GLN A 234 15.11 24.73 -3.62
C GLN A 234 16.26 25.73 -3.80
N VAL A 235 17.14 25.82 -2.81
CA VAL A 235 18.29 26.74 -2.79
C VAL A 235 19.61 26.05 -3.10
N LEU A 236 19.69 24.72 -2.93
CA LEU A 236 20.86 23.92 -3.27
C LEU A 236 20.41 22.51 -3.69
N LYS A 237 21.07 21.95 -4.70
CA LYS A 237 20.97 20.53 -5.08
C LYS A 237 22.35 20.03 -5.48
N THR A 238 22.80 18.95 -4.87
CA THR A 238 24.12 18.38 -5.12
C THR A 238 24.13 16.86 -4.92
N VAL A 239 25.12 16.20 -5.52
CA VAL A 239 25.44 14.80 -5.26
C VAL A 239 26.69 14.76 -4.40
N LEU A 240 26.62 14.05 -3.28
CA LEU A 240 27.70 13.94 -2.32
C LEU A 240 28.34 12.56 -2.39
N ASN A 241 29.63 12.52 -2.69
CA ASN A 241 30.47 11.32 -2.57
C ASN A 241 31.28 11.43 -1.26
N GLY A 242 30.83 10.71 -0.22
CA GLY A 242 31.29 10.87 1.16
C GLY A 242 30.26 11.53 2.07
N ASP A 243 30.72 12.17 3.15
CA ASP A 243 29.83 12.65 4.22
C ASP A 243 29.81 14.18 4.38
N ARG A 244 30.80 14.92 3.86
CA ARG A 244 30.90 16.37 4.09
C ARG A 244 30.15 17.19 3.03
N LEU A 245 29.06 17.82 3.42
CA LEU A 245 28.30 18.77 2.61
C LEU A 245 28.78 20.20 2.88
N ASP A 246 29.13 20.93 1.82
CA ASP A 246 29.43 22.36 1.86
C ASP A 246 28.13 23.18 1.75
N VAL A 247 27.93 24.09 2.69
CA VAL A 247 26.79 25.01 2.78
C VAL A 247 27.24 26.47 2.94
N SER A 248 28.51 26.77 2.67
CA SER A 248 29.11 28.10 2.84
C SER A 248 28.47 29.19 1.97
N SER A 249 27.82 28.80 0.88
CA SER A 249 27.08 29.70 -0.02
C SER A 249 25.69 30.10 0.50
N LEU A 250 25.18 29.41 1.52
CA LEU A 250 23.88 29.68 2.12
C LEU A 250 23.99 30.71 3.24
N LYS A 251 22.98 31.56 3.38
CA LYS A 251 22.91 32.54 4.48
C LYS A 251 22.51 31.84 5.78
N SER A 252 22.79 32.48 6.91
CA SER A 252 22.27 32.05 8.22
C SER A 252 20.74 31.98 8.18
N GLY A 253 20.16 30.92 8.73
CA GLY A 253 18.73 30.68 8.65
C GLY A 253 18.33 29.22 8.90
N VAL A 254 17.02 28.98 8.82
CA VAL A 254 16.43 27.64 8.91
C VAL A 254 16.15 27.12 7.51
N TYR A 255 16.49 25.86 7.28
CA TYR A 255 16.32 25.18 6.01
C TYR A 255 15.73 23.78 6.21
N ILE A 256 15.15 23.24 5.14
CA ILE A 256 14.74 21.85 5.04
C ILE A 256 15.76 21.13 4.17
N LEU A 257 16.38 20.09 4.71
CA LEU A 257 17.39 19.27 4.07
C LEU A 257 16.77 17.92 3.72
N LYS A 258 16.62 17.63 2.42
CA LYS A 258 16.19 16.33 1.89
C LYS A 258 17.42 15.56 1.43
N ILE A 259 17.54 14.32 1.88
CA ILE A 259 18.63 13.40 1.54
C ILE A 259 18.00 12.14 0.97
N GLU A 260 18.52 11.71 -0.18
CA GLU A 260 18.12 10.47 -0.85
C GLU A 260 19.39 9.66 -1.11
N GLN A 261 19.38 8.39 -0.72
CA GLN A 261 20.46 7.45 -1.00
C GLN A 261 19.83 6.07 -1.25
N GLU A 262 20.10 5.49 -2.43
CA GLU A 262 19.42 4.28 -2.92
C GLU A 262 17.89 4.43 -2.88
N ARG A 263 17.18 3.57 -2.15
CA ARG A 263 15.71 3.61 -1.95
C ARG A 263 15.29 4.35 -0.68
N THR A 264 16.22 4.90 0.09
CA THR A 264 15.91 5.58 1.35
C THR A 264 15.95 7.09 1.18
N SER A 265 14.91 7.78 1.66
CA SER A 265 14.88 9.24 1.74
C SER A 265 14.67 9.71 3.18
N SER A 266 15.19 10.88 3.52
CA SER A 266 14.97 11.52 4.81
C SER A 266 14.93 13.03 4.67
N THR A 267 14.04 13.66 5.42
CA THR A 267 13.91 15.11 5.48
C THR A 267 14.21 15.59 6.90
N LYS A 268 15.14 16.53 7.05
CA LYS A 268 15.54 17.10 8.34
C LYS A 268 15.54 18.62 8.34
N LYS A 269 15.18 19.20 9.47
CA LYS A 269 15.40 20.62 9.74
C LYS A 269 16.89 20.88 9.96
N MET A 270 17.45 21.81 9.21
CA MET A 270 18.83 22.28 9.32
C MET A 270 18.84 23.75 9.76
N VAL A 271 19.75 24.10 10.66
CA VAL A 271 19.95 25.48 11.13
C VAL A 271 21.37 25.91 10.81
N LEU A 272 21.52 27.02 10.10
CA LEU A 272 22.81 27.66 9.83
C LEU A 272 22.93 28.94 10.66
N LYS A 273 24.07 29.11 11.32
CA LYS A 273 24.41 30.31 12.10
C LYS A 273 25.35 31.22 11.32
#